data_AF-A0AAP0KDC7-F1
#
_entry.id   AF-A0AAP0KDC7-F1
#
_cell.length_a   1.000
_cell.length_b   1.000
_cell.length_c   1.000
_cell.angle_alpha   90.00
_cell.angle_beta   90.00
_cell.angle_gamma   90.00
#
_symmetry.space_group_name_H-M   'P 1'
#
loop_
_entity.id
_entity.type
_entity.pdbx_description
1 polymer ?
#
loop_
_entity_poly.entity_id
_entity_poly.type
_entity_poly.pdbx_seq_one_letter_code
_entity_poly.pdbx_strand_id
1 'polypeptide(L)'
;MTVPRDQSHEKQHKHLVSKVTHLYKEYYKVKWAGARQDVLGFYSPTWMTPLERALLWFTDWKPSMLYRVLHSLKSTAGTDGDDDGKKLKEMRWRTGVEEGRVEREMERQQVAMADRRMVELARGGPGGGGCVEGALDQVLVGLERVMKSADCVRLKALKGVLEVLSPLQCVDFMAALLMVQLRVRCWGKMDSVRSSSGCDGEGVGVARVDVI
;
A
#
# COMPACT_ATOMS: atom_id res chain seq x y z
N MET A 1 -3.90 -20.00 17.41
CA MET A 1 -5.01 -19.45 18.21
C MET A 1 -6.29 -19.60 17.41
N THR A 2 -7.17 -20.50 17.82
CA THR A 2 -8.53 -20.63 17.29
C THR A 2 -9.39 -19.52 17.91
N VAL A 3 -9.91 -18.61 17.09
CA VAL A 3 -10.81 -17.55 17.56
C VAL A 3 -12.20 -18.15 17.75
N PRO A 4 -12.79 -18.09 18.96
CA PRO A 4 -14.17 -18.52 19.17
C PRO A 4 -15.12 -17.68 18.30
N ARG A 5 -16.04 -18.35 17.60
CA ARG A 5 -16.92 -17.71 16.61
C ARG A 5 -18.34 -17.40 17.10
N ASP A 6 -18.65 -17.70 18.35
CA ASP A 6 -19.95 -17.35 18.92
C ASP A 6 -20.05 -15.84 19.23
N GLN A 7 -21.27 -15.34 19.40
CA GLN A 7 -21.51 -13.94 19.81
C GLN A 7 -21.25 -13.71 21.31
N SER A 8 -21.10 -14.77 22.12
CA SER A 8 -20.77 -14.70 23.55
C SER A 8 -19.37 -14.10 23.78
N HIS A 9 -18.46 -14.31 22.82
CA HIS A 9 -17.10 -13.79 22.83
C HIS A 9 -16.95 -12.37 22.28
N GLU A 10 -18.03 -11.59 22.17
CA GLU A 10 -18.01 -10.23 21.61
C GLU A 10 -16.97 -9.30 22.30
N LYS A 11 -16.81 -9.42 23.63
CA LYS A 11 -15.78 -8.67 24.39
C LYS A 11 -14.37 -8.99 23.91
N GLN A 12 -14.10 -10.26 23.61
CA GLN A 12 -12.80 -10.70 23.11
C GLN A 12 -12.57 -10.22 21.67
N HIS A 13 -13.60 -10.26 20.81
CA HIS A 13 -13.51 -9.72 19.45
C HIS A 13 -13.23 -8.21 19.46
N LYS A 14 -13.95 -7.43 20.28
CA LYS A 14 -13.70 -5.99 20.47
C LYS A 14 -12.28 -5.72 20.93
N HIS A 15 -11.76 -6.51 21.87
CA HIS A 15 -10.38 -6.40 22.33
C HIS A 15 -9.37 -6.65 21.20
N LEU A 16 -9.57 -7.71 20.40
CA LEU A 16 -8.69 -8.03 19.26
C LEU A 16 -8.70 -6.90 18.21
N VAL A 17 -9.88 -6.40 17.84
CA VAL A 17 -10.04 -5.31 16.88
C VAL A 17 -9.33 -4.04 17.38
N SER A 18 -9.51 -3.71 18.66
CA SER A 18 -8.82 -2.58 19.30
C SER A 18 -7.30 -2.75 19.26
N LYS A 19 -6.79 -3.93 19.62
CA LYS A 19 -5.35 -4.24 19.59
C LYS A 19 -4.77 -4.09 18.18
N VAL A 20 -5.42 -4.67 17.17
CA VAL A 20 -4.95 -4.58 15.78
C VAL A 20 -5.00 -3.13 15.29
N THR A 21 -6.08 -2.40 15.58
CA THR A 21 -6.21 -0.99 15.20
C THR A 21 -5.12 -0.13 15.85
N HIS A 22 -4.77 -0.41 17.10
CA HIS A 22 -3.67 0.26 17.79
C HIS A 22 -2.32 -0.04 17.12
N LEU A 23 -2.05 -1.30 16.75
CA LEU A 23 -0.82 -1.67 16.04
C LEU A 23 -0.68 -0.94 14.69
N TYR A 24 -1.76 -0.81 13.92
CA TYR A 24 -1.73 -0.02 12.67
C TYR A 24 -1.41 1.45 12.94
N LYS A 25 -2.00 2.06 13.98
CA LYS A 25 -1.71 3.45 14.34
C LYS A 25 -0.25 3.65 14.73
N GLU A 26 0.28 2.78 15.59
CA GLU A 26 1.69 2.88 16.01
C GLU A 26 2.65 2.62 14.84
N TYR A 27 2.35 1.65 13.97
CA TYR A 27 3.13 1.41 12.74
C TYR A 27 3.23 2.68 11.88
N TYR A 28 2.10 3.31 11.53
CA TYR A 28 2.14 4.51 10.71
C TYR A 28 2.78 5.71 11.41
N LYS A 29 2.62 5.82 12.73
CA LYS A 29 3.29 6.85 13.53
C LYS A 29 4.82 6.70 13.46
N VAL A 30 5.33 5.49 13.63
CA VAL A 30 6.77 5.20 13.50
C VAL A 30 7.24 5.42 12.05
N LYS A 31 6.48 4.94 11.07
CA LYS A 31 6.76 5.15 9.63
C LYS A 31 6.88 6.64 9.30
N TRP A 32 5.96 7.47 9.79
CA TRP A 32 5.97 8.92 9.56
C TRP A 32 7.11 9.64 10.27
N ALA A 33 7.58 9.14 11.41
CA ALA A 33 8.75 9.67 12.09
C ALA A 33 10.03 9.34 11.32
N GLY A 34 10.16 8.11 10.81
CA GLY A 34 11.30 7.67 9.99
C GLY A 34 11.37 8.35 8.62
N ALA A 35 10.22 8.74 8.05
CA ALA A 35 10.11 9.39 6.75
C ALA A 35 11.01 10.63 6.58
N ARG A 36 11.24 11.37 7.66
CA ARG A 36 12.06 12.59 7.65
C ARG A 36 13.54 12.31 7.49
N GLN A 37 13.99 11.12 7.86
CA GLN A 37 15.39 10.72 7.80
C GLN A 37 15.70 10.03 6.46
N ASP A 38 14.81 9.13 6.04
CA ASP A 38 14.94 8.42 4.77
C ASP A 38 13.55 8.05 4.22
N VAL A 39 13.04 8.87 3.31
CA VAL A 39 11.78 8.58 2.62
C VAL A 39 11.94 7.47 1.57
N LEU A 40 13.10 7.38 0.92
CA LEU A 40 13.33 6.46 -0.20
C LEU A 40 13.34 5.00 0.26
N GLY A 41 13.84 4.73 1.48
CA GLY A 41 13.79 3.40 2.09
C GLY A 41 12.37 2.83 2.20
N PHE A 42 11.34 3.68 2.28
CA PHE A 42 9.94 3.23 2.29
C PHE A 42 9.36 2.97 0.90
N TYR A 43 9.91 3.60 -0.15
CA TYR A 43 9.51 3.35 -1.54
C TYR A 43 10.22 2.13 -2.14
N SER A 44 11.39 1.76 -1.61
CA SER A 44 12.14 0.57 -2.02
C SER A 44 12.57 -0.29 -0.82
N PRO A 45 11.60 -0.91 -0.11
CA PRO A 45 11.90 -1.72 1.07
C PRO A 45 12.68 -2.98 0.67
N THR A 46 13.84 -3.17 1.29
CA THR A 46 14.77 -4.28 1.00
C THR A 46 14.27 -5.63 1.49
N TRP A 47 13.36 -5.65 2.47
CA TRP A 47 12.80 -6.87 3.06
C TRP A 47 11.62 -7.47 2.27
N MET A 48 11.16 -6.80 1.21
CA MET A 48 10.08 -7.28 0.34
C MET A 48 10.61 -8.07 -0.85
N THR A 49 9.83 -9.05 -1.32
CA THR A 49 10.07 -9.73 -2.59
C THR A 49 9.79 -8.80 -3.78
N PRO A 50 10.33 -9.08 -4.99
CA PRO A 50 10.00 -8.32 -6.19
C PRO A 50 8.49 -8.25 -6.47
N LEU A 51 7.77 -9.37 -6.25
CA LEU A 51 6.32 -9.43 -6.41
C LEU A 51 5.59 -8.50 -5.41
N GLU A 52 5.99 -8.51 -4.14
CA GLU A 52 5.44 -7.59 -3.14
C GLU A 52 5.67 -6.13 -3.56
N ARG A 53 6.88 -5.78 -4.00
CA ARG A 53 7.21 -4.43 -4.46
C ARG A 53 6.37 -4.00 -5.66
N ALA A 54 6.16 -4.89 -6.64
CA ALA A 54 5.36 -4.62 -7.83
C ALA A 54 3.87 -4.34 -7.51
N LEU A 55 3.38 -4.81 -6.37
CA LEU A 55 2.00 -4.63 -5.93
C LEU A 55 1.83 -3.46 -4.93
N LEU A 56 2.90 -2.75 -4.59
CA LEU A 56 2.81 -1.57 -3.75
C LEU A 56 2.10 -0.43 -4.49
N TRP A 57 1.22 0.25 -3.76
CA TRP A 57 0.71 1.56 -4.13
C TRP A 57 1.53 2.60 -3.36
N PHE A 58 2.61 3.08 -3.97
CA PHE A 58 3.66 3.87 -3.33
C PHE A 58 4.44 3.04 -2.30
N THR A 59 4.15 3.19 -1.00
CA THR A 59 4.92 2.57 0.09
C THR A 59 4.17 1.47 0.83
N ASP A 60 2.94 1.15 0.42
CA ASP A 60 2.12 0.09 1.03
C ASP A 60 0.92 -0.30 0.13
N TRP A 61 -0.04 -1.10 0.62
CA TRP A 61 -1.25 -1.52 -0.10
C TRP A 61 -2.18 -0.36 -0.55
N LYS A 62 -2.98 -0.56 -1.60
CA LYS A 62 -3.96 0.43 -2.10
C LYS A 62 -5.26 0.41 -1.27
N PRO A 63 -5.80 1.52 -0.74
CA PRO A 63 -7.02 1.49 0.08
C PRO A 63 -8.24 0.76 -0.50
N SER A 64 -8.42 0.80 -1.81
CA SER A 64 -9.56 0.23 -2.53
C SER A 64 -9.63 -1.30 -2.50
N MET A 65 -8.53 -2.01 -2.23
CA MET A 65 -8.55 -3.47 -2.06
C MET A 65 -9.28 -3.91 -0.79
N LEU A 66 -9.41 -3.05 0.24
CA LEU A 66 -10.24 -3.35 1.43
C LEU A 66 -11.66 -3.72 1.03
N TYR A 67 -12.24 -2.97 0.11
CA TYR A 67 -13.62 -3.21 -0.33
C TYR A 67 -13.75 -4.45 -1.22
N ARG A 68 -12.67 -4.93 -1.84
CA ARG A 68 -12.66 -6.23 -2.55
C ARG A 68 -12.66 -7.38 -1.56
N VAL A 69 -11.81 -7.30 -0.54
CA VAL A 69 -11.79 -8.27 0.57
C VAL A 69 -13.15 -8.32 1.25
N LEU A 70 -13.71 -7.16 1.58
CA LEU A 70 -15.02 -7.11 2.24
C LEU A 70 -16.14 -7.66 1.36
N HIS A 71 -16.15 -7.34 0.06
CA HIS A 71 -17.12 -7.92 -0.88
C HIS A 71 -17.02 -9.44 -0.90
N SER A 72 -15.80 -10.00 -0.96
CA SER A 72 -15.61 -11.45 -0.95
C SER A 72 -16.16 -12.13 0.32
N LEU A 73 -16.06 -11.48 1.48
CA LEU A 73 -16.60 -12.00 2.74
C LEU A 73 -18.13 -11.87 2.82
N LYS A 74 -18.71 -10.79 2.29
CA LYS A 74 -20.17 -10.60 2.26
C LYS A 74 -20.84 -11.58 1.30
N SER A 75 -20.25 -11.84 0.14
CA SER A 75 -20.75 -12.86 -0.79
C SER A 75 -20.81 -14.26 -0.16
N THR A 76 -19.94 -14.55 0.82
CA THR A 76 -19.97 -15.81 1.56
C THR A 76 -20.94 -15.84 2.74
N ALA A 77 -21.43 -14.68 3.20
CA ALA A 77 -22.23 -14.54 4.42
C ALA A 77 -23.74 -14.28 4.19
N GLY A 78 -24.17 -14.07 2.94
CA GLY A 78 -25.60 -14.03 2.57
C GLY A 78 -26.42 -12.90 3.19
N THR A 79 -25.80 -11.84 3.73
CA THR A 79 -26.50 -10.76 4.45
C THR A 79 -26.30 -9.43 3.73
N ASP A 80 -27.24 -9.08 2.85
CA ASP A 80 -27.38 -7.72 2.30
C ASP A 80 -28.37 -6.94 3.18
N GLY A 81 -27.85 -6.30 4.23
CA GLY A 81 -28.53 -5.16 4.83
C GLY A 81 -28.40 -3.96 3.89
N ASP A 82 -29.52 -3.51 3.30
CA ASP A 82 -29.54 -2.46 2.27
C ASP A 82 -28.88 -1.14 2.70
N ASP A 83 -28.94 -0.79 3.99
CA ASP A 83 -28.39 0.45 4.53
C ASP A 83 -26.85 0.42 4.65
N ASP A 84 -26.30 -0.67 5.22
CA ASP A 84 -24.85 -0.90 5.29
C ASP A 84 -24.21 -1.00 3.91
N GLY A 85 -24.95 -1.52 2.92
CA GLY A 85 -24.54 -1.57 1.53
C GLY A 85 -24.37 -0.19 0.90
N LYS A 86 -25.31 0.74 1.15
CA LYS A 86 -25.24 2.12 0.65
C LYS A 86 -24.08 2.89 1.27
N LYS A 87 -23.93 2.82 2.60
CA LYS A 87 -22.83 3.46 3.32
C LYS A 87 -21.48 2.96 2.82
N LEU A 88 -21.34 1.65 2.58
CA LEU A 88 -20.10 1.08 2.08
C LEU A 88 -19.77 1.52 0.64
N LYS A 89 -20.78 1.66 -0.23
CA LYS A 89 -20.61 2.17 -1.59
C LYS A 89 -20.12 3.63 -1.57
N GLU A 90 -20.72 4.47 -0.73
CA GLU A 90 -20.29 5.86 -0.56
C GLU A 90 -18.85 5.95 -0.06
N MET A 91 -18.49 5.13 0.93
CA MET A 91 -17.12 5.08 1.46
C MET A 91 -16.11 4.63 0.41
N ARG A 92 -16.45 3.62 -0.41
CA ARG A 92 -15.62 3.18 -1.54
C ARG A 92 -15.38 4.32 -2.52
N TRP A 93 -16.43 5.04 -2.90
CA TRP A 93 -16.33 6.19 -3.78
C TRP A 93 -15.41 7.26 -3.20
N ARG A 94 -15.63 7.66 -1.94
CA ARG A 94 -14.82 8.67 -1.24
C ARG A 94 -13.35 8.26 -1.18
N THR A 95 -13.07 7.00 -0.87
CA THR A 95 -11.70 6.46 -0.89
C THR A 95 -11.09 6.54 -2.28
N GLY A 96 -11.83 6.20 -3.34
CA GLY A 96 -11.34 6.33 -4.72
C GLY A 96 -11.01 7.77 -5.11
N VAL A 97 -11.81 8.74 -4.69
CA VAL A 97 -11.53 10.18 -4.92
C VAL A 97 -10.24 10.60 -4.21
N GLU A 98 -10.06 10.19 -2.95
CA GLU A 98 -8.85 10.51 -2.18
C GLU A 98 -7.61 9.78 -2.75
N GLU A 99 -7.74 8.53 -3.18
CA GLU A 99 -6.68 7.81 -3.90
C GLU A 99 -6.23 8.59 -5.14
N GLY A 100 -7.18 9.02 -5.97
CA GLY A 100 -6.87 9.80 -7.17
C GLY A 100 -6.22 11.15 -6.86
N ARG A 101 -6.50 11.75 -5.70
CA ARG A 101 -5.79 12.97 -5.25
C ARG A 101 -4.33 12.69 -4.92
N VAL A 102 -4.04 11.57 -4.26
CA VAL A 102 -2.67 11.14 -3.94
C VAL A 102 -1.90 10.74 -5.20
N GLU A 103 -2.54 10.03 -6.14
CA GLU A 103 -1.94 9.67 -7.43
C GLU A 103 -1.53 10.90 -8.24
N ARG A 104 -2.38 11.93 -8.30
CA ARG A 104 -2.00 13.21 -8.92
C ARG A 104 -0.85 13.91 -8.21
N GLU A 105 -0.70 13.76 -6.90
CA GLU A 105 0.46 14.30 -6.18
C GLU A 105 1.74 13.54 -6.55
N MET A 106 1.68 12.21 -6.64
CA MET A 106 2.81 11.41 -7.11
C MET A 106 3.22 11.79 -8.54
N GLU A 107 2.24 11.95 -9.42
CA GLU A 107 2.46 12.38 -10.81
C GLU A 107 3.19 13.73 -10.86
N ARG A 108 2.80 14.70 -10.01
CA ARG A 108 3.53 15.98 -9.90
C ARG A 108 5.01 15.77 -9.55
N GLN A 109 5.32 14.86 -8.63
CA GLN A 109 6.71 14.56 -8.26
C GLN A 109 7.48 13.91 -9.41
N GLN A 110 6.82 13.03 -10.18
CA GLN A 110 7.42 12.39 -11.36
C GLN A 110 7.69 13.40 -12.48
N VAL A 111 6.76 14.32 -12.73
CA VAL A 111 6.93 15.38 -13.74
C VAL A 111 8.01 16.38 -13.31
N ALA A 112 8.10 16.71 -12.01
CA ALA A 112 9.15 17.60 -11.50
C ALA A 112 10.58 17.07 -11.76
N MET A 113 10.77 15.75 -11.80
CA MET A 113 12.05 15.14 -12.18
C MET A 113 12.42 15.37 -13.65
N ALA A 114 11.45 15.66 -14.50
CA ALA A 114 11.62 15.98 -15.91
C ALA A 114 11.58 17.50 -16.20
N ASP A 115 11.53 18.34 -15.17
CA ASP A 115 11.53 19.79 -15.37
C ASP A 115 12.80 20.27 -16.05
N ARG A 116 12.68 21.35 -16.81
CA ARG A 116 13.77 21.95 -17.60
C ARG A 116 15.06 22.10 -16.81
N ARG A 117 14.98 22.52 -15.55
CA ARG A 117 16.15 22.64 -14.65
C ARG A 117 16.81 21.29 -14.37
N MET A 118 16.03 20.24 -14.11
CA MET A 118 16.56 18.88 -13.90
C MET A 118 17.19 18.32 -15.18
N VAL A 119 16.58 18.59 -16.34
CA VAL A 119 17.12 18.17 -17.65
C VAL A 119 18.41 18.91 -17.97
N GLU A 120 18.48 20.22 -17.74
CA GLU A 120 19.69 21.03 -17.95
C GLU A 120 20.82 20.56 -17.02
N LEU A 121 20.51 20.25 -15.75
CA LEU A 121 21.47 19.69 -14.80
C LEU A 121 21.96 18.30 -15.22
N ALA A 122 21.08 17.41 -15.67
CA ALA A 122 21.44 16.07 -16.16
C ALA A 122 22.34 16.12 -17.40
N ARG A 123 22.24 17.19 -18.20
CA ARG A 123 23.08 17.43 -19.39
C ARG A 123 24.42 18.11 -19.06
N GLY A 124 24.72 18.34 -17.77
CA GLY A 124 25.95 19.01 -17.34
C GLY A 124 25.94 20.52 -17.56
N GLY A 125 24.76 21.15 -17.59
CA GLY A 125 24.62 22.61 -17.73
C GLY A 125 25.20 23.42 -16.56
N PRO A 126 25.31 24.75 -16.70
CA PRO A 126 25.87 25.61 -15.67
C PRO A 126 24.97 25.64 -14.43
N GLY A 127 25.48 25.12 -13.32
CA GLY A 127 24.73 24.92 -12.08
C GLY A 127 25.31 23.73 -11.35
N GLY A 128 26.34 23.97 -10.54
CA GLY A 128 27.09 22.92 -9.85
C GLY A 128 26.26 22.03 -8.92
N GLY A 129 26.91 21.05 -8.27
CA GLY A 129 26.26 20.00 -7.47
C GLY A 129 25.20 20.46 -6.46
N GLY A 130 25.36 21.63 -5.83
CA GLY A 130 24.37 22.16 -4.88
C GLY A 130 23.02 22.55 -5.49
N CYS A 131 22.96 22.83 -6.80
CA CYS A 131 21.71 23.09 -7.53
C CYS A 131 20.89 21.81 -7.75
N VAL A 132 21.59 20.68 -7.94
CA VAL A 132 21.01 19.33 -8.07
C VAL A 132 20.49 18.86 -6.72
N GLU A 133 21.30 19.01 -5.67
CA GLU A 133 20.98 18.60 -4.30
C GLU A 133 19.68 19.27 -3.81
N GLY A 134 19.56 20.60 -3.94
CA GLY A 134 18.34 21.30 -3.54
C GLY A 134 17.10 21.01 -4.41
N ALA A 135 17.27 20.50 -5.63
CA ALA A 135 16.16 20.05 -6.47
C ALA A 135 15.71 18.63 -6.07
N LEU A 136 16.65 17.74 -5.76
CA LEU A 136 16.38 16.42 -5.21
C LEU A 136 15.68 16.52 -3.86
N ASP A 137 16.12 17.41 -2.97
CA ASP A 137 15.49 17.64 -1.66
C ASP A 137 14.02 18.00 -1.79
N GLN A 138 13.65 18.83 -2.78
CA GLN A 138 12.25 19.19 -3.03
C GLN A 138 11.41 17.97 -3.44
N VAL A 139 11.97 17.08 -4.26
CA VAL A 139 11.31 15.84 -4.66
C VAL A 139 11.18 14.88 -3.47
N LEU A 140 12.20 14.77 -2.62
CA LEU A 140 12.15 13.95 -1.40
C LEU A 140 11.07 14.45 -0.42
N VAL A 141 10.97 15.76 -0.21
CA VAL A 141 9.90 16.38 0.59
C VAL A 141 8.52 16.11 -0.05
N GLY A 142 8.43 16.17 -1.37
CA GLY A 142 7.22 15.84 -2.12
C GLY A 142 6.81 14.37 -1.94
N LEU A 143 7.75 13.43 -2.02
CA LEU A 143 7.53 12.01 -1.78
C LEU A 143 7.12 11.74 -0.32
N GLU A 144 7.68 12.46 0.65
CA GLU A 144 7.25 12.38 2.06
C GLU A 144 5.77 12.76 2.18
N ARG A 145 5.35 13.82 1.48
CA ARG A 145 3.95 14.27 1.44
C ARG A 145 3.02 13.26 0.78
N VAL A 146 3.44 12.66 -0.34
CA VAL A 146 2.69 11.58 -1.02
C VAL A 146 2.51 10.41 -0.07
N MET A 147 3.58 9.95 0.58
CA MET A 147 3.53 8.83 1.51
C MET A 147 2.56 9.09 2.67
N LYS A 148 2.68 10.24 3.35
CA LYS A 148 1.80 10.60 4.48
C LYS A 148 0.35 10.74 4.05
N SER A 149 0.10 11.32 2.88
CA SER A 149 -1.25 11.42 2.31
C SER A 149 -1.83 10.03 2.03
N ALA A 150 -1.05 9.13 1.41
CA ALA A 150 -1.46 7.76 1.13
C ALA A 150 -1.80 6.99 2.41
N ASP A 151 -0.93 7.06 3.42
CA ASP A 151 -1.12 6.42 4.73
C ASP A 151 -2.36 6.96 5.46
N CYS A 152 -2.64 8.26 5.33
CA CYS A 152 -3.85 8.87 5.86
C CYS A 152 -5.11 8.28 5.21
N VAL A 153 -5.12 8.10 3.88
CA VAL A 153 -6.24 7.44 3.18
C VAL A 153 -6.40 6.00 3.65
N ARG A 154 -5.30 5.25 3.84
CA ARG A 154 -5.34 3.87 4.39
C ARG A 154 -5.98 3.82 5.76
N LEU A 155 -5.55 4.69 6.68
CA LEU A 155 -6.09 4.75 8.04
C LEU A 155 -7.57 5.15 8.05
N LYS A 156 -7.97 6.14 7.24
CA LYS A 156 -9.38 6.57 7.11
C LYS A 156 -10.25 5.46 6.55
N ALA A 157 -9.82 4.79 5.48
CA ALA A 157 -10.57 3.72 4.84
C ALA A 157 -10.71 2.52 5.79
N LEU A 158 -9.63 2.12 6.45
CA LEU A 158 -9.64 1.02 7.42
C LEU A 158 -10.56 1.32 8.60
N LYS A 159 -10.39 2.49 9.25
CA LYS A 159 -11.25 2.93 10.35
C LYS A 159 -12.71 2.90 9.94
N GLY A 160 -13.02 3.49 8.79
CA GLY A 160 -14.39 3.54 8.30
C GLY A 160 -15.00 2.16 8.08
N VAL A 161 -14.26 1.21 7.50
CA VAL A 161 -14.76 -0.16 7.31
C VAL A 161 -15.05 -0.81 8.66
N LEU A 162 -14.14 -0.69 9.63
CA LEU A 162 -14.30 -1.27 10.96
C LEU A 162 -15.46 -0.66 11.76
N GLU A 163 -15.85 0.58 11.49
CA GLU A 163 -17.01 1.24 12.12
C GLU A 163 -18.38 0.74 11.59
N VAL A 164 -18.41 0.08 10.43
CA VAL A 164 -19.64 -0.48 9.84
C VAL A 164 -19.82 -1.95 10.22
N LEU A 165 -18.73 -2.67 10.45
CA LEU A 165 -18.76 -4.09 10.70
C LEU A 165 -19.01 -4.42 12.17
N SER A 166 -19.68 -5.55 12.42
CA SER A 166 -19.73 -6.11 13.77
C SER A 166 -18.34 -6.55 14.24
N PRO A 167 -18.09 -6.68 15.55
CA PRO A 167 -16.78 -7.08 16.07
C PRO A 167 -16.25 -8.40 15.48
N LEU A 168 -17.11 -9.39 15.27
CA LEU A 168 -16.74 -10.66 14.64
C LEU A 168 -16.38 -10.47 13.16
N GLN A 169 -17.20 -9.72 12.42
CA GLN A 169 -16.91 -9.39 11.01
C GLN A 169 -15.60 -8.61 10.86
N CYS A 170 -15.28 -7.73 11.81
CA CYS A 170 -13.99 -7.04 11.83
C CYS A 170 -12.83 -8.04 11.97
N VAL A 171 -12.94 -9.04 12.86
CA VAL A 171 -11.91 -10.06 13.01
C VAL A 171 -11.73 -10.86 11.73
N ASP A 172 -12.82 -11.33 11.12
CA ASP A 172 -12.78 -12.07 9.86
C ASP A 172 -12.20 -11.23 8.72
N PHE A 173 -12.61 -9.96 8.64
CA PHE A 173 -12.10 -8.99 7.68
C PHE A 173 -10.59 -8.77 7.81
N MET A 174 -10.09 -8.51 9.03
CA MET A 174 -8.67 -8.30 9.27
C MET A 174 -7.86 -9.57 9.00
N ALA A 175 -8.39 -10.74 9.36
CA ALA A 175 -7.76 -12.01 9.04
C ALA A 175 -7.65 -12.19 7.52
N ALA A 176 -8.72 -11.93 6.77
CA ALA A 176 -8.72 -12.00 5.31
C ALA A 176 -7.73 -11.01 4.68
N LEU A 177 -7.66 -9.77 5.16
CA LEU A 177 -6.72 -8.76 4.68
C LEU A 177 -5.26 -9.20 4.89
N LEU A 178 -4.93 -9.68 6.09
CA LEU A 178 -3.59 -10.19 6.41
C LEU A 178 -3.24 -11.44 5.60
N MET A 179 -4.22 -12.34 5.39
CA MET A 179 -4.02 -13.52 4.56
C MET A 179 -3.65 -13.16 3.12
N VAL A 180 -4.28 -12.15 2.53
CA VAL A 180 -3.92 -11.68 1.19
C VAL A 180 -2.45 -11.22 1.16
N GLN A 181 -2.04 -10.39 2.12
CA GLN A 181 -0.65 -9.90 2.19
C GLN A 181 0.36 -11.04 2.38
N LEU A 182 0.08 -11.97 3.29
CA LEU A 182 0.94 -13.13 3.53
C LEU A 182 1.04 -14.04 2.30
N ARG A 183 -0.06 -14.24 1.57
CA ARG A 183 -0.08 -15.06 0.35
C ARG A 183 0.77 -14.46 -0.76
N VAL A 184 0.67 -13.14 -0.98
CA VAL A 184 1.53 -12.43 -1.93
C VAL A 184 3.01 -12.64 -1.58
N ARG A 185 3.38 -12.50 -0.30
CA ARG A 185 4.75 -12.76 0.15
C ARG A 185 5.21 -14.20 -0.09
N CYS A 186 4.36 -15.17 0.21
CA CYS A 186 4.67 -16.58 -0.04
C CYS A 186 4.88 -16.85 -1.53
N TRP A 187 4.01 -16.33 -2.40
CA TRP A 187 4.15 -16.47 -3.85
C TRP A 187 5.44 -15.84 -4.36
N GLY A 188 5.80 -14.64 -3.88
CA GLY A 188 7.05 -13.98 -4.26
C GLY A 188 8.29 -14.78 -3.88
N LYS A 189 8.27 -15.45 -2.72
CA LYS A 189 9.36 -16.35 -2.30
C LYS A 189 9.44 -17.60 -3.18
N MET A 190 8.29 -18.20 -3.53
CA MET A 190 8.26 -19.38 -4.40
C MET A 190 8.80 -19.07 -5.80
N ASP A 191 8.48 -17.88 -6.34
CA ASP A 191 8.99 -17.44 -7.65
C ASP A 191 10.52 -17.29 -7.64
N SER A 192 11.09 -16.67 -6.60
CA SER A 192 12.55 -16.50 -6.47
C SER A 192 13.32 -17.83 -6.43
N VAL A 193 12.73 -18.88 -5.84
CA VAL A 193 13.30 -20.23 -5.84
C VAL A 193 13.25 -20.83 -7.24
N ARG A 194 12.13 -20.66 -7.96
CA ARG A 194 11.97 -21.16 -9.35
C ARG A 194 12.96 -20.50 -10.31
N SER A 195 13.17 -19.20 -10.20
CA SER A 195 14.17 -18.48 -10.99
C SER A 195 15.59 -18.93 -10.68
N SER A 196 15.89 -19.28 -9.41
CA SER A 196 17.22 -19.76 -9.01
C SER A 196 17.48 -21.20 -9.46
N SER A 197 16.46 -22.07 -9.49
CA SER A 197 16.56 -23.46 -9.98
C SER A 197 16.60 -23.59 -11.51
N GLY A 198 16.31 -22.50 -12.24
CA GLY A 198 16.34 -22.47 -13.71
C GLY A 198 17.67 -22.00 -14.31
N CYS A 199 18.67 -21.64 -13.50
CA CYS A 199 19.95 -21.12 -13.98
C CYS A 199 21.02 -22.19 -14.26
N ASP A 200 20.72 -23.48 -14.12
CA ASP A 200 21.65 -24.58 -14.44
C ASP A 200 21.40 -25.23 -15.82
N GLY A 201 20.73 -24.54 -16.76
CA GLY A 201 20.47 -25.10 -18.09
C GLY A 201 20.20 -24.06 -19.18
N GLU A 202 21.19 -23.88 -20.05
CA GLU A 202 21.10 -23.47 -21.46
C GLU A 202 20.47 -22.11 -21.84
N GLY A 203 21.34 -21.16 -22.19
CA GLY A 203 21.58 -20.78 -23.58
C GLY A 203 20.43 -20.21 -24.44
N VAL A 204 20.58 -18.91 -24.74
CA VAL A 204 20.17 -18.19 -25.97
C VAL A 204 18.72 -17.69 -26.06
N GLY A 205 18.59 -16.36 -26.09
CA GLY A 205 17.39 -15.66 -26.53
C GLY A 205 17.43 -14.18 -26.20
N VAL A 206 18.28 -13.42 -26.91
CA VAL A 206 18.25 -11.94 -26.86
C VAL A 206 16.93 -11.48 -27.45
N ALA A 207 15.95 -11.18 -26.60
CA ALA A 207 14.76 -10.43 -27.01
C ALA A 207 15.15 -8.95 -27.09
N ARG A 208 15.42 -8.49 -28.30
CA ARG A 208 15.47 -7.08 -28.68
C ARG A 208 14.08 -6.50 -28.41
N VAL A 209 13.97 -5.60 -27.43
CA VAL A 209 12.79 -4.76 -27.26
C VAL A 209 13.13 -3.44 -27.93
N ASP A 210 12.78 -3.33 -29.22
CA ASP A 210 12.72 -2.05 -29.89
C ASP A 210 11.48 -1.31 -29.37
N VAL A 211 11.71 -0.27 -28.57
CA VAL A 211 10.70 0.74 -28.21
C VAL A 211 11.25 2.06 -28.72
N ILE A 212 10.61 2.54 -29.80
CA ILE A 212 10.59 3.90 -30.40
C ILE A 212 11.91 4.69 -30.34
#